data_AF-A0A0G3EHM8-F1
#
_entry.id   AF-A0A0G3EHM8-F1
#
_cell.length_a   1.000
_cell.length_b   1.000
_cell.length_c   1.000
_cell.angle_alpha   90.00
_cell.angle_beta   90.00
_cell.angle_gamma   90.00
#
_symmetry.space_group_name_H-M   'P 1'
#
loop_
_entity.id
_entity.type
_entity.pdbx_description
1 polymer ?
#
loop_
_entity_poly.entity_id
_entity_poly.type
_entity_poly.pdbx_seq_one_letter_code
_entity_poly.pdbx_strand_id
1 'polypeptide(L)'
;MNKFRFGVPEAGHAVSIASGVAFLFLLMMLPLVGPAGAKTPHAATNAAAFGAVLLLVFLLAAAAVFLKRRDPDTPKRWPAFPTLIGGLCLFLALAWAFGLLRI
;
A
#
# COMPACT_ATOMS: atom_id res chain seq x y z
N MET A 1 8.70 15.53 34.88
CA MET A 1 9.29 14.39 34.14
C MET A 1 8.61 14.29 32.77
N ASN A 2 9.17 14.93 31.75
CA ASN A 2 8.69 14.85 30.36
C ASN A 2 9.15 13.52 29.74
N LYS A 3 8.23 12.56 29.60
CA LYS A 3 8.46 11.36 28.80
C LYS A 3 8.41 11.76 27.33
N PHE A 4 9.58 11.97 26.73
CA PHE A 4 9.81 11.96 25.29
C PHE A 4 9.31 10.61 24.71
N ARG A 5 8.03 10.51 24.31
CA ARG A 5 7.47 9.37 23.56
C ARG A 5 7.51 9.65 22.06
N PHE A 6 8.71 9.90 21.52
CA PHE A 6 8.91 10.17 20.09
C PHE A 6 8.92 8.89 19.23
N GLY A 7 8.90 7.69 19.82
CA GLY A 7 9.15 6.46 19.06
C GLY A 7 7.97 5.85 18.29
N VAL A 8 6.72 6.11 18.69
CA VAL A 8 5.53 5.37 18.20
C VAL A 8 4.56 6.23 17.39
N PRO A 9 4.25 7.47 17.81
CA PRO A 9 3.34 8.34 17.06
C PRO A 9 3.96 8.79 15.73
N GLU A 10 5.24 9.19 15.75
CA GLU A 10 5.95 9.61 14.53
C GLU A 10 6.14 8.45 13.55
N ALA A 11 6.43 7.24 14.04
CA ALA A 11 6.52 6.06 13.20
C ALA A 11 5.19 5.76 12.48
N GLY A 12 4.05 5.89 13.16
CA GLY A 12 2.73 5.72 12.53
C GLY A 12 2.46 6.75 11.42
N HIS A 13 2.87 8.00 11.62
CA HIS A 13 2.76 9.05 10.61
C HIS A 13 3.71 8.83 9.43
N ALA A 14 4.98 8.52 9.70
CA ALA A 14 5.98 8.23 8.67
C ALA A 14 5.58 7.03 7.81
N VAL A 15 5.10 5.93 8.42
CA VAL A 15 4.63 4.75 7.68
C VAL A 15 3.36 5.06 6.89
N SER A 16 2.48 5.91 7.39
CA SER A 16 1.30 6.35 6.64
C SER A 16 1.68 7.18 5.41
N ILE A 17 2.64 8.10 5.53
CA ILE A 17 3.16 8.90 4.40
C ILE A 17 3.87 7.97 3.40
N ALA A 18 4.75 7.09 3.88
CA ALA A 18 5.45 6.11 3.05
C ALA A 18 4.48 5.20 2.29
N SER A 19 3.38 4.78 2.92
CA SER A 19 2.33 3.97 2.27
C SER A 19 1.63 4.75 1.16
N GLY A 20 1.38 6.05 1.33
CA GLY A 20 0.80 6.91 0.31
C GLY A 20 1.72 7.11 -0.89
N VAL A 21 3.01 7.33 -0.65
CA VAL A 21 4.02 7.45 -1.71
C VAL A 21 4.17 6.14 -2.47
N ALA A 22 4.24 5.01 -1.76
CA ALA A 22 4.34 3.69 -2.37
C ALA A 22 3.08 3.36 -3.20
N PHE A 23 1.89 3.77 -2.74
CA PHE A 23 0.65 3.63 -3.50
C PHE A 23 0.66 4.47 -4.79
N LEU A 24 1.20 5.68 -4.76
CA LEU A 24 1.33 6.51 -5.95
C LEU A 24 2.27 5.87 -6.98
N PHE A 25 3.38 5.27 -6.52
CA PHE A 25 4.27 4.49 -7.37
C PHE A 25 3.58 3.27 -7.98
N LEU A 26 2.76 2.56 -7.18
CA LEU A 26 1.93 1.45 -7.67
C LEU A 26 0.97 1.90 -8.78
N LEU A 27 0.34 3.07 -8.64
CA LEU A 27 -0.54 3.65 -9.66
C LEU A 27 0.21 3.93 -10.97
N MET A 28 1.46 4.36 -10.90
CA MET A 28 2.29 4.57 -12.10
C MET A 28 2.69 3.26 -12.78
N MET A 29 2.65 2.12 -12.07
CA MET A 29 2.91 0.81 -12.64
C MET A 29 1.67 0.15 -13.27
N LEU A 30 0.44 0.63 -13.02
CA LEU A 30 -0.77 0.08 -13.66
C LEU A 30 -0.70 -0.02 -15.21
N PRO A 31 -0.17 0.98 -15.94
CA PRO A 31 -0.05 0.90 -17.40
C PRO A 31 0.85 -0.24 -17.88
N LEU A 32 1.83 -0.67 -17.06
CA LEU A 32 2.75 -1.77 -17.39
C LEU A 32 2.11 -3.16 -17.25
N VAL A 33 1.03 -3.28 -16.49
CA VAL A 33 0.29 -4.55 -16.32
C VAL A 33 -1.00 -4.61 -17.13
N GLY A 34 -1.45 -3.49 -17.70
CA GLY A 34 -2.58 -3.41 -18.61
C GLY A 34 -2.27 -3.85 -20.05
N PRO A 35 -3.22 -3.69 -20.99
CA PRO A 35 -3.10 -4.15 -22.38
C PRO A 35 -1.92 -3.53 -23.14
N ALA A 36 -1.50 -2.32 -22.74
CA ALA A 36 -0.32 -1.66 -23.28
C ALA A 36 0.99 -2.38 -22.86
N GLY A 37 1.09 -2.84 -21.62
CA GLY A 37 2.25 -3.56 -21.11
C GLY A 37 2.31 -5.03 -21.52
N ALA A 38 1.14 -5.65 -21.78
CA ALA A 38 1.04 -7.04 -22.24
C ALA A 38 1.72 -7.31 -23.60
N LYS A 39 1.88 -6.27 -24.44
CA LYS A 39 2.54 -6.35 -25.75
C LYS A 39 4.06 -6.19 -25.68
N THR A 40 4.62 -5.96 -24.50
CA THR A 40 6.07 -5.78 -24.32
C THR A 40 6.79 -7.12 -24.13
N PRO A 41 8.04 -7.27 -24.58
CA PRO A 41 8.82 -8.50 -24.42
C PRO A 41 9.02 -8.93 -22.96
N HIS A 42 8.83 -8.00 -22.02
CA HIS A 42 9.01 -8.20 -20.58
C HIS A 42 7.70 -8.18 -19.78
N ALA A 43 6.56 -8.43 -20.43
CA ALA A 43 5.24 -8.39 -19.79
C ALA A 43 5.15 -9.26 -18.52
N ALA A 44 5.75 -10.46 -18.53
CA ALA A 44 5.77 -11.34 -17.36
C ALA A 44 6.60 -10.78 -16.20
N THR A 45 7.75 -10.18 -16.49
CA THR A 45 8.63 -9.54 -15.50
C THR A 45 7.98 -8.30 -14.91
N ASN A 46 7.32 -7.50 -15.74
CA ASN A 46 6.57 -6.31 -15.31
C ASN A 46 5.39 -6.69 -14.40
N ALA A 47 4.68 -7.77 -14.72
CA ALA A 47 3.60 -8.29 -13.88
C ALA A 47 4.10 -8.80 -12.53
N ALA A 48 5.25 -9.49 -12.50
CA ALA A 48 5.86 -9.94 -11.25
C ALA A 48 6.33 -8.75 -10.39
N ALA A 49 6.95 -7.74 -10.99
CA ALA A 49 7.37 -6.52 -10.31
C ALA A 49 6.17 -5.75 -9.73
N PHE A 50 5.08 -5.60 -10.49
CA PHE A 50 3.84 -5.01 -10.00
C PHE A 50 3.29 -5.77 -8.80
N GLY A 51 3.23 -7.10 -8.86
CA GLY A 51 2.79 -7.94 -7.74
C GLY A 51 3.66 -7.77 -6.48
N ALA A 52 4.98 -7.68 -6.64
CA ALA A 52 5.90 -7.45 -5.52
C ALA A 52 5.69 -6.08 -4.86
N VAL A 53 5.53 -5.02 -5.66
CA VAL A 53 5.26 -3.66 -5.17
C VAL A 53 3.89 -3.58 -4.52
N LEU A 54 2.87 -4.20 -5.10
CA LEU A 54 1.52 -4.28 -4.54
C LEU A 54 1.53 -4.93 -3.14
N LEU A 55 2.24 -6.06 -3.00
CA LEU A 55 2.38 -6.75 -1.72
C LEU A 55 3.14 -5.91 -0.70
N LEU A 56 4.20 -5.21 -1.12
CA LEU A 56 4.93 -4.27 -0.27
C LEU A 56 4.01 -3.14 0.24
N VAL A 57 3.25 -2.49 -0.65
CA VAL A 57 2.33 -1.40 -0.28
C VAL A 57 1.25 -1.92 0.69
N PHE A 58 0.72 -3.12 0.45
CA PHE A 58 -0.24 -3.76 1.34
C PHE A 58 0.34 -3.99 2.75
N LEU A 59 1.57 -4.50 2.83
CA LEU A 59 2.26 -4.69 4.11
C LEU A 59 2.51 -3.36 4.83
N LEU A 60 2.90 -2.30 4.11
CA LEU A 60 3.06 -0.97 4.70
C LEU A 60 1.73 -0.41 5.22
N ALA A 61 0.64 -0.56 4.47
CA ALA A 61 -0.69 -0.12 4.90
C ALA A 61 -1.17 -0.90 6.13
N ALA A 62 -0.97 -2.22 6.15
CA ALA A 62 -1.28 -3.06 7.30
C ALA A 62 -0.43 -2.65 8.52
N ALA A 63 0.87 -2.46 8.35
CA ALA A 63 1.77 -2.00 9.40
C ALA A 63 1.35 -0.62 9.96
N ALA A 64 0.94 0.32 9.10
CA ALA A 64 0.41 1.61 9.53
C ALA A 64 -0.82 1.47 10.42
N VAL A 65 -1.76 0.59 10.06
CA VAL A 65 -2.97 0.32 10.86
C VAL A 65 -2.61 -0.36 12.18
N PHE A 66 -1.69 -1.33 12.17
CA PHE A 66 -1.24 -2.04 13.37
C PHE A 66 -0.51 -1.12 14.36
N LEU A 67 0.41 -0.29 13.86
CA LEU A 67 1.14 0.69 14.68
C LEU A 67 0.18 1.70 15.30
N LYS A 68 -0.77 2.23 14.50
CA LYS A 68 -1.75 3.22 14.96
C LYS A 68 -2.81 2.64 15.91
N ARG A 69 -3.10 1.34 15.83
CA ARG A 69 -3.96 0.63 16.80
C ARG A 69 -3.26 0.32 18.13
N ARG A 70 -1.92 0.27 18.16
CA ARG A 70 -1.14 0.05 19.39
C ARG A 70 -0.94 1.31 20.22
N ASP A 71 -1.30 2.47 19.71
CA ASP A 71 -1.18 3.73 20.43
C ASP A 71 -2.42 3.97 21.33
N PRO A 72 -2.26 3.96 22.67
CA PRO A 72 -3.37 4.18 23.60
C PRO A 72 -3.90 5.63 23.63
N ASP A 73 -3.12 6.59 23.11
CA ASP A 73 -3.47 8.02 23.11
C ASP A 73 -4.19 8.45 21.82
N THR A 74 -4.27 7.55 20.81
CA THR A 74 -5.00 7.84 19.57
C THR A 74 -6.50 7.66 19.81
N PRO A 75 -7.35 8.67 19.53
CA PRO A 75 -8.80 8.51 19.66
C PRO A 75 -9.25 7.30 18.85
N LYS A 76 -10.24 6.55 19.36
CA LYS A 76 -10.85 5.33 18.76
C LYS A 76 -11.54 5.57 17.40
N ARG A 77 -11.13 6.59 16.66
CA ARG A 77 -11.51 6.87 15.29
C ARG A 77 -10.59 6.04 14.39
N TRP A 78 -11.21 5.15 13.63
CA TRP A 78 -10.48 4.27 12.71
C TRP A 78 -9.61 5.12 11.78
N PRO A 79 -8.34 4.75 11.54
CA PRO A 79 -7.45 5.52 10.69
C PRO A 79 -7.89 5.38 9.23
N ALA A 80 -8.85 6.21 8.82
CA ALA A 80 -9.53 6.11 7.53
C ALA A 80 -8.58 6.09 6.34
N PHE A 81 -7.48 6.85 6.40
CA PHE A 81 -6.53 7.00 5.30
C PHE A 81 -5.75 5.71 4.96
N PRO A 82 -5.00 5.07 5.88
CA PRO A 82 -4.35 3.79 5.59
C PRO A 82 -5.35 2.64 5.39
N THR A 83 -6.56 2.72 5.97
CA THR A 83 -7.63 1.74 5.68
C THR A 83 -8.13 1.86 4.23
N LEU A 84 -8.28 3.09 3.71
CA LEU A 84 -8.63 3.33 2.30
C LEU A 84 -7.54 2.81 1.35
N ILE A 85 -6.27 3.11 1.63
CA ILE A 85 -5.15 2.62 0.82
C ILE A 85 -5.10 1.08 0.86
N GLY A 86 -5.27 0.48 2.03
CA GLY A 86 -5.34 -0.97 2.17
C GLY A 86 -6.49 -1.59 1.38
N GLY A 87 -7.68 -0.98 1.43
CA GLY A 87 -8.85 -1.41 0.66
C GLY A 87 -8.64 -1.30 -0.85
N LEU A 88 -8.06 -0.20 -1.33
CA LEU A 88 -7.67 0.00 -2.73
C LEU A 88 -6.63 -1.02 -3.18
N CYS A 89 -5.60 -1.28 -2.36
CA CYS A 89 -4.60 -2.32 -2.65
C CYS A 89 -5.24 -3.71 -2.71
N LEU A 90 -6.17 -4.02 -1.83
CA LEU A 90 -6.89 -5.30 -1.85
C LEU A 90 -7.75 -5.43 -3.12
N PHE A 91 -8.44 -4.35 -3.52
CA PHE A 91 -9.18 -4.30 -4.78
C PHE A 91 -8.27 -4.50 -5.99
N LEU A 92 -7.12 -3.82 -6.04
CA LEU A 92 -6.10 -3.97 -7.08
C LEU A 92 -5.50 -5.39 -7.10
N ALA A 93 -5.28 -6.00 -5.93
CA ALA A 93 -4.83 -7.38 -5.80
C ALA A 93 -5.84 -8.37 -6.34
N LEU A 94 -7.12 -8.19 -6.02
CA LEU A 94 -8.20 -9.02 -6.55
C LEU A 94 -8.31 -8.82 -8.06
N ALA A 95 -8.32 -7.58 -8.56
CA ALA A 95 -8.39 -7.30 -9.99
C ALA A 95 -7.20 -7.89 -10.78
N TRP A 96 -6.00 -7.89 -10.18
CA TRP A 96 -4.82 -8.55 -10.73
C TRP A 96 -4.95 -10.08 -10.69
N ALA A 97 -5.38 -10.65 -9.55
CA ALA A 97 -5.52 -12.10 -9.36
C ALA A 97 -6.61 -12.71 -10.25
N PHE A 98 -7.73 -12.02 -10.45
CA PHE A 98 -8.80 -12.43 -11.37
C PHE A 98 -8.46 -12.19 -12.83
N GLY A 99 -7.29 -11.63 -13.14
CA GLY A 99 -6.87 -11.35 -14.51
C GLY A 99 -7.65 -10.23 -15.19
N LEU A 100 -8.45 -9.45 -14.46
CA LEU A 100 -9.16 -8.27 -14.99
C LEU A 100 -8.19 -7.20 -15.52
N LEU A 101 -6.97 -7.13 -14.95
CA LEU A 101 -5.91 -6.26 -15.46
C LEU A 101 -5.21 -6.82 -16.70
N ARG A 102 -5.35 -8.12 -16.99
CA ARG A 102 -4.57 -8.84 -18.01
C ARG A 102 -5.26 -8.89 -19.38
N ILE A 103 -6.34 -8.13 -19.55
CA ILE A 103 -7.19 -8.06 -20.76
C ILE A 103 -6.64 -7.00 -21.71
#